data_AF-A0A2D5PB39-F1
#
_entry.id   AF-A0A2D5PB39-F1
#
_cell.length_a   1.000
_cell.length_b   1.000
_cell.length_c   1.000
_cell.angle_alpha   90.00
_cell.angle_beta   90.00
_cell.angle_gamma   90.00
#
_symmetry.space_group_name_H-M   'P 1'
#
loop_
_entity.id
_entity.type
_entity.pdbx_description
1 polymer ?
#
loop_
_entity_poly.entity_id
_entity_poly.type
_entity_poly.pdbx_seq_one_letter_code
_entity_poly.pdbx_strand_id
1 'polypeptide(L)'
;MNFEIGRTYYHLKFADKYLSMPALEPMVFVGRNVFEGEADTYSFQDTVSYVRFGAFGEGEPEAEDVLITSFGSDQLSGIITLEQAHQEIANALRRYAENNEPKLKKIKGKWVTLNPYKSM
;
A
#
# COMPACT_ATOMS: atom_id res chain seq x y z
N MET A 1 12.84 -7.87 5.62
CA MET A 1 12.49 -6.69 6.45
C MET A 1 11.70 -7.22 7.64
N ASN A 2 12.05 -6.83 8.86
CA ASN A 2 11.32 -7.27 10.05
C ASN A 2 10.26 -6.21 10.35
N PHE A 3 8.99 -6.59 10.28
CA PHE A 3 7.88 -5.73 10.68
C PHE A 3 7.59 -5.92 12.17
N GLU A 4 7.06 -4.86 12.78
CA GLU A 4 6.74 -4.77 14.19
C GLU A 4 5.26 -4.46 14.33
N ILE A 5 4.53 -5.25 15.11
CA ILE A 5 3.08 -5.10 15.28
C ILE A 5 2.79 -3.74 15.91
N GLY A 6 1.77 -3.04 15.39
CA GLY A 6 1.37 -1.71 15.85
C GLY A 6 2.23 -0.57 15.29
N ARG A 7 3.32 -0.88 14.57
CA ARG A 7 4.15 0.15 13.92
C ARG A 7 3.58 0.54 12.56
N THR A 8 3.68 1.83 12.23
CA THR A 8 3.28 2.38 10.93
C THR A 8 4.38 2.20 9.89
N TYR A 9 3.96 1.76 8.70
CA TYR A 9 4.75 1.65 7.48
C TYR A 9 4.00 2.35 6.34
N TYR A 10 4.65 2.48 5.19
CA TYR A 10 4.09 3.18 4.04
C TYR A 10 4.16 2.28 2.81
N HIS A 11 3.03 2.11 2.13
CA HIS A 11 3.01 1.50 0.82
C HIS A 11 3.30 2.57 -0.22
N LEU A 12 4.47 2.48 -0.84
CA LEU A 12 4.93 3.35 -1.91
C LEU A 12 4.50 2.79 -3.27
N LYS A 13 3.79 3.62 -4.02
CA LYS A 13 3.43 3.39 -5.43
C LYS A 13 3.89 4.60 -6.25
N PHE A 14 4.05 4.41 -7.56
CA PHE A 14 4.30 5.52 -8.49
C PHE A 14 3.21 5.56 -9.55
N ALA A 15 2.66 6.75 -9.81
CA ALA A 15 1.61 6.94 -10.80
C ALA A 15 2.15 7.02 -12.24
N ASP A 16 3.48 7.11 -12.39
CA ASP A 16 4.14 7.29 -13.67
C ASP A 16 5.38 6.39 -13.81
N LYS A 17 5.76 6.12 -15.06
CA LYS A 17 6.91 5.27 -15.38
C LYS A 17 8.27 5.90 -15.02
N TYR A 18 8.33 7.21 -14.80
CA TYR A 18 9.57 7.91 -14.42
C TYR A 18 9.76 7.95 -12.90
N LEU A 19 8.85 7.35 -12.13
CA LEU A 19 8.91 7.30 -10.67
C LEU A 19 8.99 8.72 -10.05
N SER A 20 8.33 9.68 -10.69
CA SER A 20 8.36 11.09 -10.31
C SER A 20 7.12 11.52 -9.51
N MET A 21 6.07 10.69 -9.51
CA MET A 21 4.79 10.96 -8.86
C MET A 21 4.49 9.86 -7.83
N PRO A 22 5.10 9.94 -6.64
CA PRO A 22 4.90 8.95 -5.58
C PRO A 22 3.52 9.12 -4.96
N ALA A 23 2.90 8.00 -4.62
CA ALA A 23 1.76 7.91 -3.72
C ALA A 23 2.21 7.08 -2.50
N LEU A 24 2.03 7.63 -1.32
CA LEU A 24 2.33 6.97 -0.05
C LEU A 24 1.02 6.74 0.70
N GLU A 25 0.79 5.49 1.05
CA GLU A 25 -0.38 5.05 1.80
C GLU A 25 0.09 4.53 3.17
N PRO A 26 -0.20 5.23 4.28
CA PRO A 26 0.23 4.81 5.61
C PRO A 26 -0.63 3.65 6.12
N MET A 27 0.00 2.62 6.66
CA MET A 27 -0.69 1.43 7.19
C MET A 27 0.03 0.91 8.43
N VAL A 28 -0.70 0.29 9.35
CA VAL A 28 -0.16 -0.31 10.58
C VAL A 28 0.01 -1.80 10.37
N PHE A 29 1.21 -2.33 10.65
CA PHE A 29 1.41 -3.78 10.60
C PHE A 29 0.69 -4.46 11.76
N VAL A 30 -0.11 -5.48 11.47
CA VAL A 30 -0.97 -6.13 12.46
C VAL A 30 -0.70 -7.63 12.62
N GLY A 31 0.12 -8.22 11.74
CA GLY A 31 0.62 -9.58 11.93
C GLY A 31 0.87 -10.32 10.62
N ARG A 32 1.23 -11.60 10.75
CA ARG A 32 1.38 -12.55 9.62
C ARG A 32 0.34 -13.65 9.74
N ASN A 33 -0.20 -14.10 8.61
CA ASN A 33 -1.16 -15.20 8.54
C ASN A 33 -2.34 -15.01 9.53
N VAL A 34 -2.85 -13.77 9.61
CA VAL A 34 -3.87 -13.40 10.61
C VAL A 34 -5.26 -13.90 10.24
N PHE A 35 -5.46 -14.30 8.98
CA PHE A 35 -6.70 -14.93 8.51
C PHE A 35 -6.49 -16.42 8.23
N GLU A 36 -7.55 -17.21 8.44
CA GLU A 36 -7.49 -18.66 8.19
C GLU A 36 -7.19 -18.97 6.71
N GLY A 37 -6.29 -19.93 6.49
CA GLY A 37 -5.90 -20.38 5.16
C GLY A 37 -4.83 -19.52 4.48
N GLU A 38 -4.41 -18.42 5.10
CA GLU A 38 -3.28 -17.63 4.59
C GLU A 38 -1.93 -18.24 4.99
N ALA A 39 -1.02 -18.34 4.01
CA ALA A 39 0.37 -18.72 4.22
C ALA A 39 1.29 -17.65 3.61
N ASP A 40 2.31 -17.25 4.37
CA ASP A 40 3.30 -16.23 3.99
C ASP A 40 2.70 -14.86 3.63
N THR A 41 1.60 -14.49 4.29
CA THR A 41 0.98 -13.18 4.18
C THR A 41 1.42 -12.24 5.29
N TYR A 42 1.46 -10.95 4.97
CA TYR A 42 1.72 -9.86 5.89
C TYR A 42 0.53 -8.91 5.83
N SER A 43 -0.14 -8.74 6.96
CA SER A 43 -1.38 -7.99 7.01
C SER A 43 -1.15 -6.63 7.64
N PHE A 44 -1.74 -5.61 7.02
CA PHE A 44 -1.66 -4.24 7.43
C PHE A 44 -3.06 -3.64 7.48
N GLN A 45 -3.34 -2.89 8.55
CA GLN A 45 -4.60 -2.19 8.74
C GLN A 45 -4.41 -0.71 8.40
N ASP A 46 -5.42 -0.10 7.78
CA ASP A 46 -5.41 1.35 7.55
C ASP A 46 -5.26 2.13 8.87
N THR A 47 -4.43 3.18 8.87
CA THR A 47 -4.14 3.97 10.07
C THR A 47 -5.36 4.63 10.70
N VAL A 48 -6.34 5.07 9.89
CA VAL A 48 -7.56 5.69 10.42
C VAL A 48 -8.39 4.66 11.17
N SER A 49 -8.57 3.47 10.58
CA SER A 49 -9.29 2.39 11.25
C SER A 49 -8.57 1.89 12.51
N TYR A 50 -7.22 1.80 12.48
CA TYR A 50 -6.43 1.34 13.62
C TYR A 50 -6.54 2.30 14.82
N VAL A 51 -6.49 3.62 14.59
CA VAL A 51 -6.64 4.60 15.67
C VAL A 51 -8.05 4.58 16.27
N ARG A 52 -9.08 4.31 15.45
CA ARG A 52 -10.48 4.32 15.89
C ARG A 52 -10.87 3.05 16.64
N PHE A 53 -10.43 1.90 16.14
CA PHE A 53 -10.95 0.60 16.57
C PHE A 53 -9.88 -0.33 17.15
N GLY A 54 -8.62 0.11 17.21
CA GLY A 54 -7.50 -0.73 17.60
C GLY A 54 -7.13 -1.76 16.53
N ALA A 55 -6.28 -2.72 16.90
CA ALA A 55 -5.88 -3.81 16.03
C ALA A 55 -7.10 -4.70 15.75
N PHE A 56 -7.56 -4.75 14.50
CA PHE A 56 -8.70 -5.55 14.06
C PHE A 56 -10.01 -5.37 14.86
N GLY A 57 -10.24 -4.19 15.43
CA GLY A 57 -11.56 -3.84 15.97
C GLY A 57 -11.91 -4.42 17.33
N GLU A 58 -10.92 -4.66 18.20
CA GLU A 58 -11.09 -5.40 19.47
C GLU A 58 -12.39 -5.05 20.24
N GLY A 59 -13.38 -5.95 20.13
CA GLY A 59 -14.61 -5.98 20.93
C GLY A 59 -15.91 -5.53 20.24
N GLU A 60 -15.85 -4.93 19.05
CA GLU A 60 -17.03 -4.33 18.39
C GLU A 60 -17.55 -5.18 17.21
N PRO A 61 -18.83 -5.59 17.20
CA PRO A 61 -19.43 -6.36 16.09
C PRO A 61 -19.55 -5.58 14.76
N GLU A 62 -19.40 -4.25 14.79
CA GLU A 62 -19.61 -3.34 13.65
C GLU A 62 -18.30 -2.94 12.94
N ALA A 63 -17.26 -3.79 13.02
CA ALA A 63 -15.97 -3.56 12.37
C ALA A 63 -15.99 -3.61 10.81
N GLU A 64 -17.14 -3.37 10.16
CA GLU A 64 -17.27 -3.27 8.70
C GLU A 64 -16.38 -2.14 8.12
N ASP A 65 -16.01 -1.17 8.95
CA ASP A 65 -15.12 -0.05 8.59
C ASP A 65 -13.61 -0.36 8.77
N VAL A 66 -13.24 -1.56 9.22
CA VAL A 66 -11.83 -1.94 9.32
C VAL A 66 -11.31 -2.44 7.99
N LEU A 67 -10.39 -1.69 7.39
CA LEU A 67 -9.75 -2.04 6.13
C LEU A 67 -8.40 -2.69 6.39
N ILE A 68 -8.29 -3.98 6.06
CA ILE A 68 -7.04 -4.74 6.11
C ILE A 68 -6.62 -5.11 4.70
N THR A 69 -5.33 -4.87 4.43
CA THR A 69 -4.67 -5.27 3.19
C THR A 69 -3.59 -6.31 3.51
N SER A 70 -3.66 -7.46 2.85
CA SER A 70 -2.66 -8.52 2.94
C SER A 70 -1.69 -8.44 1.75
N PHE A 71 -0.40 -8.64 2.01
CA PHE A 71 0.65 -8.70 1.01
C PHE A 71 1.38 -10.04 1.06
N GLY A 72 1.66 -10.60 -0.11
CA GLY A 72 2.61 -11.70 -0.26
C GLY A 72 4.05 -11.20 -0.06
N SER A 73 4.96 -12.13 0.25
CA SER A 73 6.37 -11.81 0.48
C SER A 73 7.06 -11.11 -0.72
N ASP A 74 6.63 -11.40 -1.94
CA ASP A 74 7.10 -10.80 -3.20
C ASP A 74 6.63 -9.35 -3.39
N GLN A 75 5.54 -8.96 -2.72
CA GLN A 75 4.94 -7.63 -2.81
C GLN A 75 5.49 -6.65 -1.75
N LEU A 76 6.28 -7.14 -0.78
CA LEU A 76 6.80 -6.34 0.32
C LEU A 76 7.82 -5.26 -0.08
N SER A 77 8.36 -5.33 -1.30
CA SER A 77 9.33 -4.34 -1.80
C SER A 77 8.77 -2.91 -1.86
N GLY A 78 7.45 -2.77 -1.96
CA GLY A 78 6.76 -1.48 -1.92
C GLY A 78 6.43 -0.98 -0.51
N ILE A 79 6.70 -1.76 0.53
CA ILE A 79 6.39 -1.40 1.92
C ILE A 79 7.66 -0.89 2.61
N ILE A 80 7.64 0.37 3.03
CA ILE A 80 8.83 1.08 3.51
C ILE A 80 8.58 1.79 4.84
N THR A 81 9.67 2.14 5.53
CA THR A 81 9.66 2.99 6.73
C THR A 81 9.45 4.47 6.38
N LEU A 82 9.18 5.31 7.39
CA LEU A 82 9.08 6.76 7.20
C LEU A 82 10.38 7.37 6.68
N GLU A 83 11.52 6.91 7.19
CA GLU A 83 12.85 7.38 6.79
C GLU A 83 13.10 7.06 5.30
N GLN A 84 12.76 5.84 4.88
CA GLN A 84 12.84 5.43 3.47
C GLN A 84 11.85 6.22 2.61
N ALA A 85 10.64 6.48 3.11
CA ALA A 85 9.63 7.26 2.39
C ALA A 85 10.09 8.70 2.14
N HIS A 86 10.71 9.35 3.13
CA HIS A 86 11.34 10.66 2.95
C HIS A 86 12.40 10.62 1.86
N GLN A 87 13.31 9.63 1.89
CA GLN A 87 14.34 9.49 0.87
C GLN A 87 13.75 9.30 -0.54
N GLU A 88 12.68 8.51 -0.66
CA GLU A 88 12.01 8.28 -1.94
C GLU A 88 11.25 9.48 -2.47
N ILE A 89 10.65 10.30 -1.59
CA ILE A 89 10.06 11.59 -1.99
C ILE A 89 11.15 12.52 -2.54
N ALA A 90 12.28 12.63 -1.85
CA ALA A 90 13.40 13.46 -2.31
C ALA A 90 13.93 12.98 -3.68
N ASN A 91 14.05 11.67 -3.85
CA ASN A 91 14.43 11.07 -5.14
C ASN A 91 13.39 11.34 -6.23
N ALA A 92 12.10 11.26 -5.92
CA ALA A 92 11.03 11.54 -6.87
C ALA A 92 11.03 13.00 -7.32
N LEU A 93 11.26 13.95 -6.41
CA LEU A 93 11.39 15.37 -6.74
C LEU A 93 12.54 15.64 -7.72
N ARG A 94 13.68 14.97 -7.55
CA ARG A 94 14.78 15.05 -8.52
C ARG A 94 14.37 14.51 -9.89
N ARG A 95 13.74 13.33 -9.94
CA ARG A 95 13.26 12.74 -11.20
C ARG A 95 12.20 13.60 -11.87
N TYR A 96 11.34 14.28 -11.10
CA TYR A 96 10.36 15.23 -11.61
C TYR A 96 11.02 16.38 -12.37
N ALA A 97 12.07 17.00 -11.78
CA ALA A 97 12.83 18.05 -12.45
C ALA A 97 13.60 17.54 -13.68
N GLU A 98 14.28 16.40 -13.57
CA GLU A 98 15.04 15.78 -14.68
C GLU A 98 14.16 15.43 -15.88
N ASN A 99 12.89 15.12 -15.66
CA ASN A 99 11.92 14.77 -16.70
C ASN A 99 11.03 15.95 -17.13
N ASN A 100 11.47 17.19 -16.86
CA ASN A 100 10.81 18.43 -17.25
C ASN A 100 9.34 18.50 -16.77
N GLU A 101 9.16 18.24 -15.48
CA GLU A 101 7.86 18.37 -14.78
C GLU A 101 6.74 17.56 -15.45
N PRO A 102 6.89 16.22 -15.53
CA PRO A 102 5.94 15.38 -16.23
C PRO A 102 4.53 15.56 -15.64
N LYS A 103 3.51 15.34 -16.47
CA LYS A 103 2.10 15.41 -16.08
C LYS A 103 1.39 14.11 -16.44
N LEU A 104 0.53 13.62 -15.55
CA LEU A 104 -0.35 12.50 -15.89
C LEU A 104 -1.25 12.92 -17.05
N LYS A 105 -1.25 12.13 -18.11
CA LYS A 105 -2.16 12.33 -19.23
C LYS A 105 -3.38 11.45 -19.01
N LYS A 106 -4.57 12.04 -19.16
CA LYS A 106 -5.82 11.28 -19.16
C LYS A 106 -5.76 10.27 -20.31
N ILE A 107 -5.77 8.98 -20.01
CA ILE A 107 -5.84 7.94 -21.04
C ILE A 107 -7.21 8.08 -21.71
N LYS A 108 -7.22 8.38 -23.02
CA LYS A 108 -8.43 8.32 -23.84
C LYS A 108 -8.59 6.90 -24.35
N GLY A 109 -9.54 6.15 -23.77
CA GLY A 109 -9.85 4.78 -24.16
C GLY A 109 -10.98 4.21 -23.31
N LYS A 110 -11.71 3.21 -23.83
CA LYS A 110 -12.62 2.42 -23.00
C LYS A 110 -11.76 1.53 -22.08
N TRP A 111 -12.05 1.55 -20.78
CA TRP A 111 -11.48 0.58 -19.85
C TRP A 111 -11.86 -0.83 -20.34
N VAL A 112 -10.87 -1.60 -20.77
CA VAL A 112 -11.05 -3.04 -20.97
C VAL A 112 -10.63 -3.67 -19.65
N THR A 113 -11.62 -3.99 -18.81
CA THR A 113 -11.35 -4.86 -17.66
C THR A 113 -10.98 -6.23 -18.24
N LEU A 114 -9.69 -6.55 -18.24
CA LEU A 114 -9.24 -7.92 -18.49
C LEU A 114 -9.77 -8.75 -17.33
N ASN A 115 -10.82 -9.53 -17.56
CA ASN A 115 -11.30 -10.49 -16.59
C ASN A 115 -10.48 -11.77 -16.78
N PRO A 116 -9.52 -12.09 -15.89
CA PRO A 116 -8.65 -13.26 -16.05
C PRO A 116 -9.42 -14.59 -15.96
N TYR A 117 -10.71 -14.56 -15.60
CA TYR A 117 -11.57 -15.74 -15.47
C TYR A 117 -12.52 -15.98 -16.66
N LYS A 118 -12.41 -15.21 -17.76
CA LYS A 118 -13.23 -15.42 -18.98
C LYS A 118 -12.53 -16.18 -20.11
N SER A 119 -11.48 -16.94 -19.79
CA SER A 119 -10.85 -17.88 -20.73
C SER A 119 -10.79 -19.28 -20.12
N MET A 120 -11.97 -19.86 -19.89
CA MET A 120 -12.20 -21.30 -19.86
C MET A 120 -13.48 -21.60 -20.64
#